data_AF-A0A960H034-F1
#
_entry.id   AF-A0A960H034-F1
#
_cell.length_a   1.000
_cell.length_b   1.000
_cell.length_c   1.000
_cell.angle_alpha   90.00
_cell.angle_beta   90.00
_cell.angle_gamma   90.00
#
_symmetry.space_group_name_H-M   'P 1'
#
loop_
_entity.id
_entity.type
_entity.pdbx_description
1 polymer ?
#
loop_
_entity_poly.entity_id
_entity_poly.type
_entity_poly.pdbx_seq_one_letter_code
_entity_poly.pdbx_strand_id
1 'polypeptide(L)'
;MSADALTRGINDHLRYTLGRPAKLLEPKHYYQALSLAVRDRLQDRWLKSTQTYLETSSKVACYLSAEFLLGPHLGNNLLNLGLEEEARAALAELGQDFDAVLACEEEPGMGKG
;
A
#
# COMPACT_ATOMS: atom_id res chain seq x y z
N MET A 1 -1.55 4.62 -13.01
CA MET A 1 -1.36 3.16 -13.07
C MET A 1 -2.74 2.59 -13.31
N SER A 2 -2.93 1.66 -14.23
CA SER A 2 -4.27 1.11 -14.50
C SER A 2 -4.66 0.04 -13.46
N ALA A 3 -5.96 -0.26 -13.38
CA ALA A 3 -6.49 -1.38 -12.61
C ALA A 3 -5.75 -2.69 -12.97
N ASP A 4 -5.56 -3.00 -14.26
CA ASP A 4 -4.86 -4.21 -14.71
C ASP A 4 -3.41 -4.31 -14.19
N ALA A 5 -2.70 -3.18 -14.08
CA ALA A 5 -1.35 -3.17 -13.54
C ALA A 5 -1.36 -3.46 -12.03
N LEU A 6 -2.39 -2.99 -11.32
CA LEU A 6 -2.57 -3.26 -9.91
C LEU A 6 -3.03 -4.70 -9.66
N THR A 7 -3.97 -5.23 -10.45
CA THR A 7 -4.40 -6.64 -10.43
C THR A 7 -3.19 -7.56 -10.59
N ARG A 8 -2.28 -7.25 -11.52
CA ARG A 8 -1.03 -8.00 -11.69
C ARG A 8 -0.15 -7.91 -10.46
N GLY A 9 0.09 -6.71 -9.93
CA GLY A 9 0.89 -6.55 -8.71
C GLY A 9 0.33 -7.31 -7.50
N ILE A 10 -0.99 -7.29 -7.31
CA ILE A 10 -1.67 -8.06 -6.27
C ILE A 10 -1.40 -9.56 -6.46
N ASN A 11 -1.64 -10.09 -7.67
CA ASN A 11 -1.40 -11.50 -7.97
C ASN A 11 0.07 -11.90 -7.77
N ASP A 12 1.00 -11.04 -8.17
CA ASP A 12 2.43 -11.28 -7.98
C ASP A 12 2.77 -11.38 -6.48
N HIS A 13 2.25 -10.49 -5.64
CA HIS A 13 2.49 -10.57 -4.20
C HIS A 13 1.77 -11.75 -3.53
N LEU A 14 0.54 -12.09 -3.95
CA LEU A 14 -0.14 -13.30 -3.47
C LEU A 14 0.69 -14.55 -3.77
N ARG A 15 1.27 -14.63 -4.96
CA ARG A 15 2.01 -15.79 -5.45
C ARG A 15 3.44 -15.86 -4.94
N TYR A 16 4.20 -14.80 -5.10
CA TYR A 16 5.65 -14.79 -4.90
C TYR A 16 6.06 -14.26 -3.53
N THR A 17 5.26 -13.39 -2.90
CA THR A 17 5.57 -12.84 -1.58
C THR A 17 4.88 -13.62 -0.46
N LEU A 18 3.56 -13.85 -0.57
CA LEU A 18 2.82 -14.59 0.46
C LEU A 18 2.93 -16.11 0.28
N GLY A 19 3.13 -16.58 -0.96
CA GLY A 19 3.41 -17.99 -1.24
C GLY A 19 2.27 -18.94 -0.87
N ARG A 20 1.01 -18.47 -0.94
CA ARG A 20 -0.16 -19.25 -0.49
C ARG A 20 -0.93 -19.85 -1.67
N PRO A 21 -1.44 -21.10 -1.54
CA PRO A 21 -2.39 -21.66 -2.49
C PRO A 21 -3.67 -20.82 -2.56
N ALA A 22 -4.25 -20.67 -3.75
CA ALA A 22 -5.48 -19.89 -3.98
C ALA A 22 -6.64 -20.30 -3.05
N LYS A 23 -6.75 -21.60 -2.71
CA LYS A 23 -7.80 -22.13 -1.82
C LYS A 23 -7.71 -21.65 -0.37
N LEU A 24 -6.56 -21.14 0.06
CA LEU A 24 -6.33 -20.65 1.42
C LEU A 24 -6.29 -19.11 1.49
N LEU A 25 -6.65 -18.43 0.40
CA LEU A 25 -6.71 -16.99 0.38
C LEU A 25 -7.95 -16.51 1.14
N GLU A 26 -7.79 -15.40 1.85
CA GLU A 26 -8.76 -14.77 2.74
C GLU A 26 -8.61 -13.26 2.53
N PRO A 27 -9.61 -12.43 2.85
CA PRO A 27 -9.55 -10.97 2.60
C PRO A 27 -8.27 -10.29 3.12
N LYS A 28 -7.76 -10.70 4.29
CA LYS A 28 -6.48 -10.21 4.85
C LYS A 28 -5.26 -10.42 3.95
N HIS A 29 -5.27 -11.49 3.14
CA HIS A 29 -4.18 -11.77 2.20
C HIS A 29 -4.23 -10.83 0.99
N TYR A 30 -5.43 -10.47 0.54
CA TYR A 30 -5.61 -9.46 -0.50
C TYR A 30 -5.26 -8.06 0.00
N TYR A 31 -5.59 -7.76 1.26
CA TYR A 31 -5.12 -6.54 1.93
C TYR A 31 -3.60 -6.45 1.92
N GLN A 32 -2.92 -7.49 2.40
CA GLN A 32 -1.45 -7.54 2.41
C GLN A 32 -0.86 -7.39 1.01
N ALA A 33 -1.40 -8.11 0.02
CA ALA A 33 -0.91 -8.05 -1.36
C ALA A 33 -1.14 -6.68 -2.02
N LEU A 34 -2.31 -6.07 -1.82
CA LEU A 34 -2.61 -4.72 -2.29
C LEU A 34 -1.68 -3.69 -1.63
N SER A 35 -1.47 -3.77 -0.32
CA SER A 35 -0.54 -2.91 0.42
C SER A 35 0.89 -3.01 -0.13
N LEU A 36 1.36 -4.22 -0.46
CA LEU A 36 2.68 -4.42 -1.07
C LEU A 36 2.74 -3.82 -2.48
N ALA A 37 1.71 -4.05 -3.31
CA ALA A 37 1.65 -3.51 -4.67
C ALA A 37 1.65 -1.97 -4.68
N VAL A 38 0.96 -1.35 -3.72
CA VAL A 38 0.95 0.10 -3.52
C VAL A 38 2.29 0.59 -2.99
N ARG A 39 2.90 -0.12 -2.03
CA ARG A 39 4.22 0.21 -1.47
C ARG A 39 5.29 0.26 -2.56
N ASP A 40 5.28 -0.65 -3.51
CA ASP A 40 6.25 -0.63 -4.62
C ASP A 40 6.20 0.70 -5.39
N ARG A 41 5.00 1.27 -5.59
CA ARG A 41 4.86 2.58 -6.25
C ARG A 41 5.37 3.74 -5.38
N LEU A 42 5.13 3.67 -4.07
CA LEU A 42 5.68 4.65 -3.13
C LEU A 42 7.21 4.58 -3.11
N GLN A 43 7.77 3.37 -3.13
CA GLN A 43 9.22 3.14 -3.16
C GLN A 43 9.86 3.74 -4.41
N ASP A 44 9.25 3.54 -5.59
CA ASP A 44 9.73 4.13 -6.85
C ASP A 44 9.74 5.67 -6.80
N ARG A 45 8.69 6.28 -6.22
CA ARG A 45 8.63 7.75 -6.04
C ARG A 45 9.65 8.22 -5.00
N TRP A 46 9.79 7.50 -3.89
CA TRP A 46 10.74 7.80 -2.83
C TRP A 46 12.19 7.79 -3.33
N LEU A 47 12.56 6.79 -4.14
CA LEU A 47 13.89 6.71 -4.75
C LEU A 47 14.19 7.95 -5.60
N LYS A 48 13.24 8.37 -6.45
CA LYS A 48 13.39 9.58 -7.29
C LYS A 48 13.59 10.83 -6.45
N SER A 49 12.74 11.02 -5.44
CA SER A 49 12.87 12.18 -4.53
C SER A 49 14.21 12.16 -3.81
N THR A 50 14.63 11.01 -3.27
CA THR A 50 15.91 10.85 -2.58
C THR A 50 17.08 11.19 -3.49
N GLN A 51 17.05 10.74 -4.74
CA GLN A 51 18.07 11.07 -5.74
C GLN A 51 18.14 12.58 -6.00
N THR A 52 17.00 13.26 -6.15
CA THR A 52 16.97 14.73 -6.29
C THR A 52 17.56 15.45 -5.07
N TYR A 53 17.27 14.97 -3.85
CA TYR A 53 17.87 15.54 -2.64
C TYR A 53 19.40 15.38 -2.60
N LEU A 54 19.91 14.22 -3.02
CA LEU A 54 21.35 13.96 -3.10
C LEU A 54 22.04 14.85 -4.15
N GLU A 55 21.42 15.02 -5.32
CA GLU A 55 21.97 15.83 -6.41
C GLU A 55 21.96 17.33 -6.09
N THR A 56 20.94 17.82 -5.39
CA THR A 56 20.78 19.25 -5.08
C THR A 56 21.46 19.68 -3.78
N SER A 57 21.89 18.75 -2.92
CA SER A 57 22.48 19.04 -1.59
C SER A 57 21.64 20.04 -0.75
N SER A 58 20.31 19.95 -0.86
CA SER A 58 19.38 20.85 -0.19
C SER A 58 19.41 20.68 1.34
N LYS A 59 19.17 21.76 2.10
CA LYS A 59 19.00 21.67 3.56
C LYS A 59 17.76 20.84 3.88
N VAL A 60 17.90 19.87 4.78
CA VAL A 60 16.81 18.96 5.21
C VAL A 60 16.31 19.37 6.59
N ALA A 61 15.00 19.54 6.74
CA ALA A 61 14.36 19.71 8.04
C ALA A 61 13.99 18.33 8.61
N CYS A 62 14.45 18.03 9.83
CA CYS A 62 14.16 16.78 10.51
C CYS A 62 13.16 17.04 11.65
N TYR A 63 12.00 16.40 11.61
CA TYR A 63 10.99 16.46 12.66
C TYR A 63 11.18 15.29 13.64
N LEU A 64 11.37 15.59 14.92
CA LEU A 64 11.57 14.60 15.99
C LEU A 64 10.37 14.68 16.96
N SER A 65 9.63 13.58 17.09
CA SER A 65 8.49 13.46 18.01
C SER A 65 8.58 12.14 18.79
N ALA A 66 8.03 12.15 20.01
CA ALA A 66 7.90 10.95 20.84
C ALA A 66 6.77 10.03 20.34
N GLU A 67 5.79 10.58 19.63
CA GLU A 67 4.62 9.86 19.12
C GLU A 67 4.27 10.31 17.70
N PHE A 68 3.78 9.35 16.90
CA PHE A 68 3.31 9.56 15.54
C PHE A 68 2.03 8.74 15.31
N LEU A 69 0.88 9.42 15.25
CA LEU A 69 -0.40 8.80 14.91
C LEU A 69 -0.55 8.79 13.38
N LEU A 70 -0.17 7.70 12.75
CA LEU A 70 -0.17 7.60 11.28
C LEU A 70 -1.53 7.19 10.70
N GLY A 71 -2.44 6.66 11.53
CA GLY A 71 -3.76 6.16 11.12
C GLY A 71 -3.68 4.99 10.12
N PRO A 72 -4.81 4.64 9.46
CA PRO A 72 -4.83 3.63 8.41
C PRO A 72 -3.95 4.06 7.24
N HIS A 73 -2.97 3.22 6.89
CA HIS A 73 -1.96 3.54 5.89
C HIS A 73 -2.44 3.25 4.48
N LEU A 74 -3.12 2.12 4.25
CA LEU A 74 -3.46 1.71 2.90
C LEU A 74 -4.43 2.70 2.23
N GLY A 75 -5.53 3.03 2.91
CA GLY A 75 -6.51 3.98 2.40
C GLY A 75 -5.90 5.35 2.10
N ASN A 76 -5.11 5.88 3.03
CA ASN A 76 -4.42 7.16 2.85
C ASN A 76 -3.41 7.12 1.68
N ASN A 77 -2.69 6.01 1.52
CA ASN A 77 -1.77 5.85 0.40
C ASN A 77 -2.49 5.78 -0.94
N LEU A 78 -3.60 5.05 -1.04
CA LEU A 78 -4.42 4.98 -2.24
C LEU A 78 -4.96 6.37 -2.62
N LEU A 79 -5.47 7.13 -1.66
CA LEU A 79 -5.95 8.49 -1.86
C LEU A 79 -4.83 9.43 -2.35
N ASN A 80 -3.69 9.45 -1.66
CA ASN A 80 -2.55 10.31 -2.01
C ASN A 80 -1.93 9.97 -3.37
N LEU A 81 -2.07 8.72 -3.81
CA LEU A 81 -1.62 8.27 -5.13
C LEU A 81 -2.68 8.45 -6.21
N GLY A 82 -3.93 8.74 -5.84
CA GLY A 82 -5.09 8.79 -6.75
C GLY A 82 -5.39 7.43 -7.38
N LEU A 83 -5.36 6.35 -6.59
CA LEU A 83 -5.47 4.97 -7.05
C LEU A 83 -6.67 4.22 -6.47
N GLU A 84 -7.59 4.92 -5.78
CA GLU A 84 -8.70 4.28 -5.07
C GLU A 84 -9.63 3.54 -6.03
N GLU A 85 -10.03 4.19 -7.13
CA GLU A 85 -10.91 3.60 -8.14
C GLU A 85 -10.26 2.39 -8.83
N GLU A 86 -8.98 2.50 -9.18
CA GLU A 86 -8.23 1.39 -9.76
C GLU A 86 -8.07 0.22 -8.78
N ALA A 87 -7.91 0.50 -7.48
CA ALA A 87 -7.86 -0.52 -6.44
C ALA A 87 -9.21 -1.21 -6.25
N ARG A 88 -10.31 -0.45 -6.27
CA ARG A 88 -11.67 -1.01 -6.22
C ARG A 88 -11.94 -1.90 -7.42
N ALA A 89 -11.59 -1.45 -8.63
CA ALA A 89 -11.74 -2.23 -9.85
C ALA A 89 -10.89 -3.51 -9.84
N ALA A 90 -9.62 -3.41 -9.44
CA ALA A 90 -8.70 -4.55 -9.39
C ALA A 90 -9.16 -5.62 -8.39
N LEU A 91 -9.60 -5.21 -7.19
CA LEU A 91 -10.14 -6.14 -6.19
C LEU A 91 -11.45 -6.80 -6.67
N ALA A 92 -12.33 -6.03 -7.31
CA ALA A 92 -13.57 -6.56 -7.87
C ALA A 92 -13.31 -7.63 -8.95
N GLU A 93 -12.31 -7.43 -9.82
CA GLU A 93 -11.86 -8.42 -10.80
C GLU A 93 -11.37 -9.72 -10.14
N LEU A 94 -10.76 -9.61 -8.96
CA LEU A 94 -10.31 -10.74 -8.14
C LEU A 94 -11.42 -11.32 -7.24
N GLY A 95 -12.66 -10.85 -7.40
CA GLY A 95 -13.82 -11.30 -6.63
C GLY A 95 -13.79 -10.88 -5.15
N GLN A 96 -13.10 -9.80 -4.82
CA GLN A 96 -13.02 -9.27 -3.47
C GLN A 96 -13.78 -7.94 -3.34
N ASP A 97 -14.39 -7.74 -2.17
CA ASP A 97 -14.98 -6.46 -1.80
C ASP A 97 -13.90 -5.52 -1.26
N PHE A 98 -13.83 -4.31 -1.84
CA PHE A 98 -12.80 -3.33 -1.50
C PHE A 98 -12.87 -2.93 -0.02
N ASP A 99 -14.07 -2.62 0.47
CA ASP A 99 -14.27 -2.11 1.82
C ASP A 99 -13.98 -3.20 2.87
N ALA A 100 -14.35 -4.45 2.60
CA ALA A 100 -13.99 -5.61 3.44
C ALA A 100 -12.47 -5.87 3.47
N VAL A 101 -11.78 -5.67 2.35
CA VAL A 101 -10.31 -5.78 2.29
C VAL A 101 -9.65 -4.67 3.09
N LEU A 102 -10.10 -3.41 2.97
CA LEU A 102 -9.55 -2.30 3.77
C LEU A 102 -9.82 -2.47 5.27
N ALA A 103 -10.97 -3.04 5.64
CA ALA A 103 -11.29 -3.34 7.04
C ALA A 103 -10.38 -4.39 7.68
N CYS A 104 -9.55 -5.11 6.89
CA CYS A 104 -8.53 -6.01 7.41
C CYS A 104 -7.26 -5.30 7.88
N GLU A 105 -7.15 -3.98 7.71
CA GLU A 105 -6.04 -3.18 8.21
C GLU A 105 -6.05 -3.20 9.74
N GLU A 106 -5.09 -3.93 10.31
CA GLU A 106 -4.86 -3.95 11.74
C GLU A 106 -4.26 -2.60 12.15
N GLU A 107 -4.90 -1.87 13.06
CA GLU A 107 -4.38 -0.60 13.56
C GLU A 107 -2.95 -0.81 14.08
N PRO A 108 -1.96 -0.07 13.57
CA PRO A 108 -0.64 -0.06 14.18
C PRO A 108 -0.84 0.41 15.62
N GLY A 109 -0.54 -0.46 16.59
CA GLY A 109 -0.69 -0.18 18.02
C GLY A 109 0.30 0.86 18.55
N MET A 110 0.34 2.05 17.94
CA MET A 110 1.17 3.18 18.33
C MET A 110 0.31 4.43 18.48
N GLY A 111 -0.28 4.55 19.68
CA GLY A 111 -0.89 5.78 20.17
C GLY A 111 -2.17 5.53 20.96
N LYS A 112 -2.04 5.40 22.27
CA LYS A 112 -3.16 5.65 23.18
C LYS A 112 -3.16 7.14 23.51
N GLY A 113 -3.82 7.92 22.66
CA GLY A 113 -4.26 9.28 22.99
C GLY A 113 -5.71 9.24 23.44
#